data_AF-A0A2V9S7H5-F1
#
_entry.id   AF-A0A2V9S7H5-F1
#
_cell.length_a   1.000
_cell.length_b   1.000
_cell.length_c   1.000
_cell.angle_alpha   90.00
_cell.angle_beta   90.00
_cell.angle_gamma   90.00
#
_symmetry.space_group_name_H-M   'P 1'
#
loop_
_entity.id
_entity.type
_entity.pdbx_description
1 polymer ?
#
loop_
_entity_poly.entity_id
_entity_poly.type
_entity_poly.pdbx_seq_one_letter_code
_entity_poly.pdbx_strand_id
1 'polypeptide(L)'
;ANVNPAAIHELYAVASAVSADVDLEAQQARLNIVREVFSSRKFPSMIAALKQAIAIYGNDPEWARVRPPLVELTAAQANVLAADLNRVNGMSEIEGKATRVGASERRQ
;
A
#
# COMPACT_ATOMS: atom_id res chain seq x y z
N ALA A 1 -27.18 -5.51 -5.33
CA ALA A 1 -26.77 -4.09 -5.40
C ALA A 1 -27.98 -3.27 -5.85
N ASN A 2 -28.48 -2.35 -5.01
CA ASN A 2 -29.86 -1.86 -5.13
C ASN A 2 -30.03 -0.57 -5.96
N VAL A 3 -28.94 0.11 -6.35
CA VAL A 3 -29.04 1.46 -6.95
C VAL A 3 -28.63 1.49 -8.42
N ASN A 4 -27.79 0.54 -8.88
CA ASN A 4 -27.49 0.34 -10.30
C ASN A 4 -26.75 -1.01 -10.51
N PRO A 5 -27.47 -2.15 -10.48
CA PRO A 5 -26.82 -3.46 -10.60
C PRO A 5 -26.13 -3.65 -11.96
N ALA A 6 -26.63 -3.03 -13.03
CA ALA A 6 -26.05 -3.14 -14.37
C ALA A 6 -24.69 -2.43 -14.49
N ALA A 7 -24.59 -1.17 -14.06
CA ALA A 7 -23.30 -0.45 -14.12
C ALA A 7 -22.27 -1.02 -13.14
N ILE A 8 -22.69 -1.55 -11.99
CA ILE A 8 -21.80 -2.25 -11.05
C ILE A 8 -21.28 -3.55 -11.68
N HIS A 9 -22.14 -4.29 -12.37
CA HIS A 9 -21.75 -5.50 -13.10
C HIS A 9 -20.83 -5.18 -14.30
N GLU A 10 -21.11 -4.11 -15.05
CA GLU A 10 -20.28 -3.65 -16.16
C GLU A 10 -18.89 -3.23 -15.67
N LEU A 11 -18.80 -2.47 -14.58
CA LEU A 11 -17.53 -2.13 -13.93
C LEU A 11 -16.77 -3.37 -13.49
N TYR A 12 -17.45 -4.35 -12.90
CA TYR A 12 -16.84 -5.62 -12.50
C TYR A 12 -16.33 -6.42 -13.71
N ALA A 13 -17.11 -6.52 -14.79
CA ALA A 13 -16.75 -7.25 -16.01
C ALA A 13 -15.55 -6.60 -16.69
N VAL A 14 -15.53 -5.27 -16.81
CA VAL A 14 -14.41 -4.50 -17.35
C VAL A 14 -13.17 -4.67 -16.47
N ALA A 15 -13.30 -4.52 -15.15
CA ALA A 15 -12.19 -4.73 -14.22
C ALA A 15 -11.65 -6.16 -14.31
N SER A 16 -12.52 -7.17 -14.39
CA SER A 16 -12.13 -8.58 -14.49
C SER A 16 -11.43 -8.89 -15.81
N ALA A 17 -11.87 -8.30 -16.92
CA ALA A 17 -11.22 -8.45 -18.22
C ALA A 17 -9.84 -7.78 -18.27
N VAL A 18 -9.70 -6.59 -17.67
CA VAL A 18 -8.40 -5.89 -17.56
C VAL A 18 -7.45 -6.60 -16.59
N SER A 19 -8.00 -7.33 -15.61
CA SER A 19 -7.23 -8.07 -14.60
C SER A 19 -6.82 -9.48 -15.03
N ALA A 20 -7.21 -9.95 -16.22
CA ALA A 20 -6.95 -11.32 -16.65
C ALA A 20 -5.45 -11.67 -16.74
N ASP A 21 -4.61 -10.67 -17.00
CA ASP A 21 -3.13 -10.79 -17.03
C ASP A 21 -2.47 -10.36 -15.72
N VAL A 22 -3.26 -10.01 -14.70
CA VAL A 22 -2.77 -9.55 -13.40
C VAL A 22 -2.74 -10.73 -12.44
N ASP A 23 -1.55 -11.08 -11.98
CA ASP A 23 -1.39 -12.00 -10.86
C ASP A 23 -1.88 -11.34 -9.56
N LEU A 24 -3.18 -11.52 -9.29
CA LEU A 24 -3.88 -10.97 -8.12
C LEU A 24 -3.29 -11.49 -6.80
N GLU A 25 -2.79 -12.72 -6.77
CA GLU A 25 -2.15 -13.28 -5.57
C GLU A 25 -0.84 -12.56 -5.28
N ALA A 26 -0.01 -12.35 -6.32
CA ALA A 26 1.21 -11.57 -6.18
C ALA A 26 0.91 -10.11 -5.79
N GLN A 27 -0.17 -9.51 -6.33
CA GLN A 27 -0.58 -8.16 -5.91
C GLN A 27 -0.99 -8.11 -4.44
N GLN A 28 -1.82 -9.05 -4.00
CA GLN A 28 -2.29 -9.12 -2.62
C GLN A 28 -1.14 -9.39 -1.65
N ALA A 29 -0.18 -10.25 -2.03
CA ALA A 29 1.03 -10.49 -1.26
C ALA A 29 1.85 -9.21 -1.05
N ARG A 30 2.01 -8.39 -2.10
CA ARG A 30 2.69 -7.08 -1.98
C ARG A 30 1.95 -6.12 -1.06
N LEU A 31 0.62 -6.06 -1.15
CA LEU A 31 -0.20 -5.23 -0.24
C LEU A 31 -0.07 -5.70 1.22
N ASN A 32 0.04 -7.01 1.45
CA ASN A 32 0.22 -7.56 2.79
C ASN A 32 1.55 -7.10 3.41
N ILE A 33 2.65 -7.06 2.64
CA ILE A 33 3.95 -6.54 3.12
C ILE A 33 3.84 -5.08 3.58
N VAL A 34 3.18 -4.23 2.79
CA VAL A 34 2.96 -2.82 3.19
C VAL A 34 2.10 -2.75 4.45
N ARG A 35 1.04 -3.56 4.54
CA ARG A 35 0.16 -3.63 5.71
C ARG A 35 0.90 -4.08 6.97
N GLU A 36 1.86 -5.00 6.85
CA GLU A 36 2.68 -5.47 7.96
C GLU A 36 3.56 -4.37 8.55
N VAL A 37 4.08 -3.45 7.72
CA VAL A 37 4.79 -2.26 8.21
C VAL A 37 3.87 -1.46 9.14
N PHE A 38 2.67 -1.10 8.68
CA PHE A 38 1.75 -0.30 9.49
C PHE A 38 1.24 -1.02 10.74
N SER A 39 1.12 -2.35 10.69
CA SER A 39 0.65 -3.17 11.81
C SER A 39 1.75 -3.55 12.80
N SER A 40 2.98 -3.08 12.58
CA SER A 40 4.15 -3.41 13.41
C SER A 40 3.98 -2.97 14.86
N ARG A 41 4.38 -3.84 15.79
CA ARG A 41 4.40 -3.53 17.24
C ARG A 41 5.41 -2.44 17.63
N LYS A 42 6.23 -1.96 16.68
CA LYS A 42 7.12 -0.80 16.85
C LYS A 42 6.33 0.51 17.02
N PHE A 43 5.07 0.54 16.59
CA PHE A 43 4.22 1.73 16.59
C PHE A 43 3.09 1.60 17.62
N PRO A 44 2.62 2.73 18.19
CA PRO A 44 1.57 2.71 19.22
C PRO A 44 0.23 2.19 18.67
N SER A 45 -0.06 2.43 17.39
CA SER A 45 -1.20 1.84 16.69
C SER A 45 -1.02 1.93 15.18
N MET A 46 -1.74 1.08 14.44
CA MET A 46 -1.79 1.14 12.98
C MET A 46 -2.32 2.49 12.48
N ILE A 47 -3.33 3.06 13.17
CA ILE A 47 -3.90 4.36 12.83
C ILE A 47 -2.85 5.47 12.93
N ALA A 48 -2.06 5.48 14.01
CA ALA A 48 -1.01 6.47 14.19
C ALA A 48 0.07 6.33 13.11
N ALA A 49 0.46 5.11 12.75
CA ALA A 49 1.43 4.88 11.67
C ALA A 49 0.89 5.34 10.30
N LEU A 50 -0.38 5.07 9.98
CA LEU A 50 -1.02 5.53 8.75
C LEU A 50 -1.04 7.06 8.66
N LYS A 51 -1.45 7.73 9.74
CA LYS A 51 -1.48 9.20 9.82
C LYS A 51 -0.08 9.81 9.71
N GLN A 52 0.92 9.18 10.34
CA GLN A 52 2.32 9.60 10.21
C GLN A 52 2.84 9.46 8.78
N ALA A 53 2.48 8.40 8.06
CA ALA A 53 2.87 8.25 6.65
C ALA A 53 2.26 9.34 5.76
N ILE A 54 1.00 9.73 5.99
CA ILE A 54 0.39 10.87 5.30
C ILE A 54 1.17 12.15 5.59
N ALA A 55 1.56 12.38 6.86
CA ALA A 55 2.36 13.55 7.21
C ALA A 55 3.73 13.58 6.50
N ILE A 56 4.40 12.42 6.37
CA ILE A 56 5.69 12.28 5.68
C ILE A 56 5.56 12.58 4.19
N TYR A 57 4.63 11.90 3.50
CA TYR A 57 4.51 12.00 2.03
C TYR A 57 3.73 13.23 1.57
N GLY A 58 2.82 13.73 2.40
CA GLY A 58 2.08 14.98 2.16
C GLY A 58 2.85 16.23 2.57
N ASN A 59 4.02 16.08 3.23
CA ASN A 59 4.80 17.18 3.81
C ASN A 59 3.94 18.11 4.69
N ASP A 60 3.04 17.53 5.47
CA ASP A 60 2.08 18.23 6.32
C ASP A 60 2.07 17.59 7.72
N PRO A 61 2.81 18.16 8.69
CA PRO A 61 2.97 17.56 10.02
C PRO A 61 1.66 17.49 10.83
N GLU A 62 0.66 18.33 10.53
CA GLU A 62 -0.64 18.30 11.24
C GLU A 62 -1.38 16.97 11.01
N TRP A 63 -1.11 16.29 9.90
CA TRP A 63 -1.67 14.97 9.64
C TRP A 63 -1.20 13.91 10.64
N ALA A 64 -0.07 14.08 11.33
CA ALA A 64 0.38 13.11 12.34
C ALA A 64 -0.54 13.09 13.58
N ARG A 65 -1.29 14.17 13.80
CA ARG A 65 -2.07 14.37 15.03
C ARG A 65 -3.15 13.32 15.23
N VAL A 66 -3.18 12.64 16.36
CA VAL A 66 -4.28 11.73 16.73
C VAL A 66 -5.06 12.25 17.93
N ARG A 67 -6.33 11.82 18.06
CA ARG A 67 -7.15 12.16 19.22
C ARG A 67 -7.00 11.06 20.29
N PRO A 68 -7.04 11.41 21.60
CA PRO A 68 -7.07 10.41 22.67
C PRO A 68 -8.19 9.37 22.48
N PRO A 69 -7.96 8.10 22.85
CA PRO A 69 -6.80 7.57 23.58
C PRO A 69 -5.59 7.21 22.71
N LEU A 70 -5.63 7.49 21.41
CA LEU A 70 -4.51 7.20 20.52
C LEU A 70 -3.32 8.13 20.81
N VAL A 71 -2.12 7.60 20.63
CA VAL A 71 -0.85 8.30 20.83
C VAL A 71 -0.13 8.43 19.50
N GLU A 72 0.44 9.60 19.24
CA GLU A 72 1.23 9.91 18.06
C GLU A 72 2.55 9.12 18.05
N LEU A 73 3.20 9.03 16.88
CA LEU A 73 4.54 8.43 16.80
C LEU A 73 5.57 9.42 17.36
N THR A 74 6.54 8.88 18.10
CA THR A 74 7.75 9.64 18.42
C THR A 74 8.58 9.89 17.16
N ALA A 75 9.48 10.88 17.18
CA ALA A 75 10.37 11.16 16.06
C ALA A 75 11.21 9.93 15.66
N ALA A 76 11.66 9.14 16.63
CA ALA A 76 12.38 7.90 16.37
C ALA A 76 11.51 6.86 15.64
N GLN A 77 10.25 6.69 16.06
CA GLN A 77 9.29 5.81 15.37
C GLN A 77 8.95 6.32 13.96
N ALA A 78 8.81 7.63 13.78
CA ALA A 78 8.57 8.23 12.46
C ALA A 78 9.74 7.95 11.49
N ASN A 79 10.99 8.06 11.96
CA ASN A 79 12.17 7.71 11.17
C ASN A 79 12.21 6.22 10.81
N VAL A 80 11.86 5.33 11.76
CA VAL A 80 11.75 3.89 11.50
C VAL A 80 10.67 3.58 10.47
N LEU A 81 9.51 4.24 10.57
CA LEU A 81 8.42 4.09 9.60
C LEU A 81 8.86 4.53 8.20
N ALA A 82 9.52 5.68 8.08
CA ALA A 82 10.01 6.19 6.80
C ALA A 82 11.03 5.22 6.15
N ALA A 83 11.95 4.68 6.95
CA ALA A 83 12.94 3.71 6.46
C ALA A 83 12.28 2.39 6.01
N ASP A 84 11.33 1.85 6.80
CA ASP A 84 10.62 0.62 6.46
C ASP A 84 9.76 0.80 5.19
N LEU A 85 9.07 1.93 5.03
CA LEU A 85 8.29 2.24 3.83
C LEU A 85 9.16 2.44 2.58
N ASN A 86 10.28 3.16 2.69
CA ASN A 86 11.22 3.32 1.57
C ASN A 86 11.78 1.97 1.11
N ARG A 87 12.08 1.07 2.05
CA ARG A 87 12.56 -0.28 1.73
C ARG A 87 11.50 -1.08 0.96
N VAL A 88 10.25 -1.09 1.43
CA VAL A 88 9.16 -1.82 0.75
C VAL A 88 8.83 -1.22 -0.61
N ASN A 89 8.85 0.11 -0.74
CA ASN A 89 8.65 0.78 -2.03
C ASN A 89 9.80 0.51 -3.01
N GLY A 90 11.05 0.46 -2.54
CA GLY A 90 12.18 0.06 -3.37
C GLY A 90 12.07 -1.40 -3.85
N MET A 91 11.63 -2.32 -2.98
CA MET A 91 11.42 -3.72 -3.35
C MET A 91 10.34 -3.88 -4.44
N SER A 92 9.23 -3.15 -4.34
CA SER A 92 8.16 -3.20 -5.33
C SER A 92 8.59 -2.69 -6.71
N GLU A 93 9.50 -1.70 -6.76
CA GLU A 93 10.05 -1.18 -8.02
C GLU A 93 10.98 -2.20 -8.71
N ILE A 94 11.80 -2.92 -7.94
CA ILE A 94 12.72 -3.95 -8.46
C ILE A 94 11.93 -5.15 -9.01
N GLU A 95 10.92 -5.64 -8.28
CA GLU A 95 10.05 -6.73 -8.74
C GLU A 95 9.24 -6.34 -10.00
N GLY A 96 8.75 -5.09 -10.04
CA GLY A 96 8.04 -4.56 -11.21
C GLY A 96 8.92 -4.48 -12.47
N LYS A 97 10.22 -4.17 -12.31
CA LYS A 97 11.20 -4.22 -13.41
C LYS A 97 11.50 -5.66 -13.83
N ALA A 98 11.75 -6.57 -12.89
CA ALA A 98 12.02 -7.98 -13.18
C ALA A 98 10.87 -8.66 -13.96
N THR A 99 9.62 -8.39 -13.57
CA THR A 99 8.42 -8.93 -14.22
C THR A 99 8.27 -8.44 -15.66
N ARG A 100 8.60 -7.15 -15.94
CA ARG A 100 8.56 -6.59 -17.30
C ARG A 100 9.65 -7.17 -18.21
N VAL A 101 10.86 -7.38 -17.67
CA VAL A 101 11.98 -7.96 -18.44
C VAL A 101 11.67 -9.41 -18.84
N GLY A 102 11.21 -10.25 -17.90
CA GLY A 102 10.86 -11.65 -18.18
C GLY A 102 9.60 -11.85 -19.05
N ALA A 103 8.74 -10.84 -19.17
CA ALA A 103 7.62 -10.83 -20.11
C ALA A 103 8.07 -10.46 -21.56
N SER A 104 9.13 -9.67 -21.69
CA SER A 104 9.71 -9.28 -22.98
C SER A 104 10.58 -10.37 -23.60
N GLU A 105 11.20 -11.22 -22.78
CA GLU A 105 12.07 -12.32 -23.24
C GLU A 105 11.27 -13.56 -23.68
N ARG A 106 10.02 -13.72 -23.23
CA ARG A 106 9.12 -14.82 -23.65
C ARG A 106 8.37 -14.58 -24.96
N ARG A 107 8.62 -13.45 -25.63
CA ARG A 107 8.02 -13.09 -26.94
C ARG A 107 9.04 -13.12 -28.10
N GLN A 108 10.13 -13.88 -27.98
CA GLN A 108 11.07 -14.14 -29.07
C GLN A 108 11.21 -15.64 -29.30
#